data_AF-A0A392MIN4-F1
#
_entry.id   AF-A0A392MIN4-F1
#
_cell.length_a   1.000
_cell.length_b   1.000
_cell.length_c   1.000
_cell.angle_alpha   90.00
_cell.angle_beta   90.00
_cell.angle_gamma   90.00
#
_symmetry.space_group_name_H-M   'P 1'
#
loop_
_entity.id
_entity.type
_entity.pdbx_description
1 polymer ?
#
loop_
_entity_poly.entity_id
_entity_poly.type
_entity_poly.pdbx_seq_one_letter_code
_entity_poly.pdbx_strand_id
1 'polypeptide(L)' 'MLEVLKDLSGSYMSDEQREEVLGQVLKEAGYSKDCYLTLDDFTKVLGHSGVKMDVEVPVD' A
#
# COMPACT_ATOMS: atom_id res chain seq x y z
N MET A 1 -5.06 1.65 -3.88
CA MET A 1 -4.43 1.21 -2.62
C MET A 1 -4.63 -0.27 -2.36
N LEU A 2 -5.88 -0.73 -2.18
CA LEU A 2 -6.15 -2.14 -1.91
C LEU A 2 -5.70 -3.06 -3.06
N GLU A 3 -5.90 -2.65 -4.32
CA GLU A 3 -5.39 -3.37 -5.49
C GLU A 3 -3.86 -3.41 -5.55
N VAL A 4 -3.17 -2.30 -5.26
CA VAL A 4 -1.70 -2.28 -5.21
C VAL A 4 -1.18 -3.24 -4.13
N LEU A 5 -1.79 -3.23 -2.94
CA LEU A 5 -1.47 -4.21 -1.91
C LEU A 5 -1.80 -5.63 -2.33
N LYS A 6 -2.81 -5.83 -3.19
CA LYS A 6 -3.16 -7.14 -3.78
C LYS A 6 -2.09 -7.65 -4.71
N ASP A 7 -1.59 -6.78 -5.58
CA ASP A 7 -0.50 -7.14 -6.49
C ASP A 7 0.78 -7.47 -5.72
N LEU A 8 1.08 -6.74 -4.63
CA LEU A 8 2.27 -6.95 -3.82
C LEU A 8 2.20 -8.17 -2.89
N SER A 9 1.06 -8.39 -2.24
CA SER A 9 0.90 -9.50 -1.28
C SER A 9 0.42 -10.80 -1.92
N GLY A 10 -0.15 -10.74 -3.13
CA GLY A 10 -0.64 -11.91 -3.84
C GLY A 10 -1.54 -12.78 -2.96
N SER A 11 -1.26 -14.08 -2.93
CA SER A 11 -1.99 -15.07 -2.12
C SER A 11 -1.49 -15.20 -0.68
N TYR A 12 -0.47 -14.46 -0.27
CA TYR A 12 0.05 -14.52 1.11
C TYR A 12 -0.86 -13.84 2.13
N MET A 13 -1.78 -13.00 1.65
CA MET A 13 -2.71 -12.23 2.48
C MET A 13 -4.10 -12.32 1.86
N SER A 14 -5.11 -12.64 2.67
CA SER A 14 -6.51 -12.63 2.22
C SER A 14 -6.97 -11.20 1.94
N ASP A 15 -8.05 -11.05 1.18
CA ASP A 15 -8.63 -9.73 0.91
C ASP A 15 -9.09 -9.04 2.23
N GLU A 16 -9.65 -9.79 3.19
CA GLU A 16 -10.04 -9.29 4.52
C GLU A 16 -8.83 -8.81 5.35
N GLN A 17 -7.77 -9.63 5.41
CA GLN A 17 -6.53 -9.24 6.12
C GLN A 17 -5.91 -7.99 5.50
N ARG A 18 -6.00 -7.86 4.17
CA ARG A 18 -5.47 -6.71 3.46
C ARG A 18 -6.25 -5.44 3.77
N GLU A 19 -7.57 -5.52 3.88
CA GLU A 19 -8.40 -4.39 4.29
C GLU A 19 -8.09 -3.96 5.73
N GLU A 20 -7.92 -4.91 6.66
CA GLU A 20 -7.54 -4.62 8.05
C GLU A 20 -6.18 -3.94 8.16
N VAL A 21 -5.16 -4.49 7.50
CA VAL A 21 -3.79 -3.94 7.49
C VAL A 21 -3.79 -2.55 6.86
N LEU A 22 -4.47 -2.37 5.73
CA LEU A 22 -4.57 -1.05 5.09
C LEU A 22 -5.26 -0.04 6.02
N GLY A 23 -6.35 -0.43 6.67
CA GLY A 23 -7.05 0.44 7.62
C GLY A 23 -6.18 0.87 8.80
N GLN A 24 -5.38 -0.05 9.35
CA GLN A 24 -4.43 0.27 10.43
C GLN A 24 -3.33 1.22 9.96
N VAL A 25 -2.69 0.94 8.83
CA VAL A 25 -1.62 1.79 8.27
C VAL A 25 -2.13 3.20 7.98
N LEU A 26 -3.33 3.34 7.41
CA LEU A 26 -3.94 4.66 7.17
C LEU A 26 -4.19 5.41 8.47
N LYS A 27 -4.76 4.74 9.48
CA LYS A 27 -5.01 5.32 10.79
C LYS A 27 -3.71 5.79 11.46
N GLU A 28 -2.66 4.97 11.42
CA GLU A 28 -1.35 5.30 11.99
C GLU A 28 -0.68 6.49 11.28
N ALA A 29 -0.92 6.61 9.96
CA ALA A 29 -0.48 7.75 9.19
C ALA A 29 -1.40 9.00 9.32
N GLY A 30 -2.46 8.93 10.13
CA GLY A 30 -3.37 10.05 10.38
C GLY A 30 -4.49 10.23 9.35
N TYR A 31 -4.73 9.24 8.50
CA TYR A 31 -5.79 9.24 7.50
C TYR A 31 -7.05 8.51 7.99
N SER A 32 -8.20 8.96 7.49
CA SER A 32 -9.46 8.23 7.59
C SER A 32 -9.55 7.17 6.48
N LYS A 33 -10.26 6.08 6.74
CA LYS A 33 -10.56 5.02 5.76
C LYS A 33 -11.34 5.52 4.54
N ASP A 34 -12.03 6.66 4.67
CA ASP A 34 -12.86 7.26 3.62
C ASP A 34 -12.10 8.38 2.88
N CYS A 35 -10.80 8.56 3.14
CA CYS A 35 -9.98 9.56 2.45
C CYS A 35 -9.69 9.13 1.00
N TYR A 36 -9.82 10.08 0.08
CA TYR A 36 -9.20 9.96 -1.24
C TYR A 36 -7.70 10.22 -1.09
N LEU A 37 -6.90 9.18 -1.33
CA LEU A 37 -5.44 9.25 -1.23
C LEU A 37 -4.85 9.51 -2.61
N THR A 38 -3.92 10.46 -2.66
CA THR A 38 -3.13 10.71 -3.86
C THR A 38 -1.91 9.77 -3.92
N LEU A 39 -1.25 9.73 -5.07
CA LEU A 39 0.01 8.98 -5.22
C LEU A 39 1.13 9.55 -4.31
N ASP A 40 1.07 10.84 -3.98
CA ASP A 40 1.98 11.47 -3.02
C ASP A 40 1.70 10.99 -1.58
N ASP A 41 0.42 10.87 -1.19
CA ASP A 41 0.02 10.29 0.09
C ASP A 41 0.50 8.83 0.22
N PHE A 42 0.44 8.06 -0.86
CA PHE A 42 1.01 6.70 -0.89
C PHE A 42 2.50 6.68 -0.58
N THR A 43 3.25 7.59 -1.22
CA THR A 43 4.70 7.70 -1.04
C THR A 43 5.03 8.15 0.38
N LYS A 44 4.22 9.01 1.00
CA LYS A 44 4.37 9.39 2.40
C LYS A 44 4.10 8.23 3.35
N VAL A 45 3.01 7.48 3.13
CA VAL A 45 2.60 6.38 4.00
C VAL A 45 3.57 5.20 3.91
N LEU A 46 3.99 4.80 2.70
CA LEU A 46 4.86 3.63 2.51
C LEU A 46 6.34 3.98 2.35
N GLY A 47 6.70 5.18 1.91
CA GLY A 47 8.10 5.57 1.69
C GLY A 47 8.92 5.71 2.96
N HIS A 48 8.28 5.92 4.12
CA HIS A 48 8.95 5.90 5.42
C HIS A 48 9.40 4.50 5.87
N SER A 49 8.90 3.43 5.24
CA SER A 49 9.26 2.04 5.61
C SER A 49 10.65 1.61 5.14
N GLY A 50 11.35 2.45 4.35
CA GLY A 50 12.62 2.08 3.71
C GLY A 50 12.44 1.04 2.59
N VAL A 51 11.21 0.65 2.28
CA VAL A 51 10.88 -0.23 1.15
C VAL A 51 11.20 0.50 -0.15
N LYS A 52 12.28 0.07 -0.79
CA LYS A 52 12.58 0.41 -2.18
C LYS A 52 11.93 -0.66 -3.04
N MET A 53 10.96 -0.25 -3.84
CA MET A 53 10.45 -1.09 -4.91
C MET A 53 11.41 -0.96 -6.09
N ASP A 54 12.34 -1.91 -6.21
CA ASP A 54 13.16 -2.02 -7.40
C ASP A 54 12.24 -2.53 -8.52
N VAL A 55 11.86 -1.62 -9.40
CA VAL A 55 11.10 -1.96 -10.61
C VAL A 55 12.12 -2.36 -11.67
N GLU A 56 12.25 -3.66 -11.90
CA GLU A 56 12.93 -4.12 -13.12
C GLU A 56 12.05 -3.78 -14.31
N VAL A 57 12.51 -2.85 -15.15
CA VAL A 57 11.88 -2.58 -16.44
C VAL A 57 12.37 -3.68 -17.38
N PRO A 58 11.49 -4.55 -17.92
CA PRO A 58 11.92 -5.49 -18.94
C PRO A 58 12.43 -4.70 -20.14
N VAL A 59 13.70 -4.91 -20.47
CA VAL A 59 14.22 -4.63 -21.81
C VAL A 59 13.78 -5.80 -22.68
N ASP A 60 13.09 -5.49 -23.78
CA ASP A 60 12.47 -6.43 -24.74
C ASP A 60 13.20 -7.78 -24.93
#